data_AF-A0A1W2LWZ6-F1
#
_entry.id   AF-A0A1W2LWZ6-F1
#
_cell.length_a   1.000
_cell.length_b   1.000
_cell.length_c   1.000
_cell.angle_alpha   90.00
_cell.angle_beta   90.00
_cell.angle_gamma   90.00
#
_symmetry.space_group_name_H-M   'P 1'
#
loop_
_entity.id
_entity.type
_entity.pdbx_description
1 polymer ?
#
loop_
_entity_poly.entity_id
_entity_poly.type
_entity_poly.pdbx_seq_one_letter_code
_entity_poly.pdbx_strand_id
1 'polypeptide(L)'
;MRPAGPGGPPPAPKPPRDTKALALKGGALVAIAVVSALLWWLIRHEPEPTPVADTPSKSGQFQFTLVEGPQVTTDCASKAYGDTKKFFTDTPCTRLSRALYTTETGGKKALVSVVLVTMPGEVTATQLKTLTDKDGTGNVSDLVRDGTFKAQGAPKISGQDAAYDSHVSGAEVAIVLAGFYDKQKDKPVLERIATDALRLSGDLRR
;
A
#
# COMPACT_ATOMS: atom_id res chain seq x y z
N MET A 1 -16.78 -55.46 -77.92
CA MET A 1 -15.37 -55.63 -78.37
C MET A 1 -14.51 -54.61 -77.63
N ARG A 2 -13.44 -55.07 -76.96
CA ARG A 2 -12.39 -54.19 -76.39
C ARG A 2 -11.61 -53.53 -77.54
N PRO A 3 -10.88 -52.44 -77.29
CA PRO A 3 -9.43 -52.65 -77.32
C PRO A 3 -8.68 -51.95 -76.19
N ALA A 4 -7.47 -52.46 -75.97
CA ALA A 4 -6.55 -52.13 -74.91
C ALA A 4 -5.44 -51.17 -75.39
N GLY A 5 -4.91 -50.40 -74.44
CA GLY A 5 -3.55 -49.82 -74.43
C GLY A 5 -3.35 -48.56 -75.29
N PRO A 6 -2.32 -47.73 -75.01
CA PRO A 6 -1.00 -48.17 -74.53
C PRO A 6 -0.31 -47.29 -73.46
N GLY A 7 0.69 -47.90 -72.80
CA GLY A 7 2.02 -47.32 -72.52
C GLY A 7 2.13 -46.12 -71.57
N GLY A 8 2.54 -46.38 -70.33
CA GLY A 8 3.03 -45.33 -69.43
C GLY A 8 4.33 -44.68 -69.93
N PRO A 9 4.48 -43.33 -69.84
CA PRO A 9 5.71 -42.65 -70.21
C PRO A 9 6.84 -42.81 -69.15
N PRO A 10 8.11 -42.76 -69.57
CA PRO A 10 9.29 -42.94 -68.72
C PRO A 10 9.50 -41.79 -67.73
N PRO A 11 10.21 -42.02 -66.60
CA PRO A 11 10.40 -41.02 -65.56
C PRO A 11 11.24 -39.84 -66.08
N ALA A 12 10.72 -38.63 -65.85
CA ALA A 12 11.31 -37.38 -66.29
C ALA A 12 12.62 -37.05 -65.54
N PRO A 13 13.58 -36.35 -66.18
CA PRO A 13 14.83 -35.92 -65.56
C PRO A 13 14.59 -34.85 -64.50
N LYS A 14 15.33 -34.91 -63.39
CA LYS A 14 15.23 -33.90 -62.32
C LYS A 14 15.77 -32.54 -62.80
N PRO A 15 15.03 -31.43 -62.56
CA PRO A 15 15.44 -30.12 -63.04
C PRO A 15 16.68 -29.58 -62.28
N PRO A 16 17.52 -28.78 -62.96
CA PRO A 16 18.70 -28.18 -62.35
C PRO A 16 18.30 -27.16 -61.27
N ARG A 17 19.06 -27.13 -60.17
CA ARG A 17 18.81 -26.25 -59.03
C ARG A 17 19.14 -24.79 -59.39
N ASP A 18 18.12 -23.96 -59.36
CA ASP A 18 18.20 -22.54 -59.68
C ASP A 18 18.72 -21.73 -58.48
N THR A 19 20.03 -21.48 -58.46
CA THR A 19 20.73 -20.81 -57.36
C THR A 19 20.31 -19.35 -57.18
N LYS A 20 19.78 -18.71 -58.23
CA LYS A 20 19.26 -17.34 -58.18
C LYS A 20 17.96 -17.24 -57.36
N ALA A 21 17.10 -18.25 -57.45
CA ALA A 21 15.89 -18.34 -56.63
C ALA A 21 16.23 -18.56 -55.15
N LEU A 22 17.36 -19.23 -54.85
CA LEU A 22 17.83 -19.42 -53.48
C LEU A 22 18.37 -18.11 -52.87
N ALA A 23 19.10 -17.31 -53.65
CA ALA A 23 19.60 -16.01 -53.21
C ALA A 23 18.48 -14.99 -52.95
N LEU A 24 17.46 -14.93 -53.81
CA LEU A 24 16.28 -14.08 -53.61
C LEU A 24 15.46 -14.50 -52.38
N LYS A 25 15.27 -15.80 -52.16
CA LYS A 25 14.62 -16.31 -50.94
C LYS A 25 15.45 -15.99 -49.69
N GLY A 26 16.79 -16.07 -49.77
CA GLY A 26 17.69 -15.67 -48.70
C GLY A 26 17.56 -14.20 -48.34
N GLY A 27 17.55 -13.30 -49.34
CA GLY A 27 17.38 -11.86 -49.12
C GLY A 27 16.04 -11.49 -48.48
N ALA A 28 14.94 -12.11 -48.92
CA ALA A 28 13.63 -11.89 -48.32
C ALA A 28 13.55 -12.37 -46.86
N LEU A 29 14.17 -13.51 -46.55
CA LEU A 29 14.24 -14.03 -45.18
C LEU A 29 15.08 -13.13 -44.26
N VAL A 30 16.18 -12.58 -44.76
CA VAL A 30 17.00 -11.61 -44.01
C VAL A 30 16.22 -10.34 -43.74
N ALA A 31 15.49 -9.81 -44.73
CA ALA A 31 14.65 -8.63 -44.54
C ALA A 31 13.56 -8.85 -43.49
N ILE A 32 12.87 -10.01 -43.53
CA ILE A 32 11.87 -10.36 -42.51
C ILE A 32 12.54 -10.50 -41.14
N ALA A 33 13.67 -11.18 -41.03
CA ALA A 33 14.38 -11.33 -39.76
C ALA A 33 14.82 -9.97 -39.18
N VAL A 34 15.27 -9.04 -40.02
CA VAL A 34 15.65 -7.68 -39.61
C VAL A 34 14.43 -6.88 -39.16
N VAL A 35 13.32 -6.93 -39.90
CA VAL A 35 12.07 -6.24 -39.53
C VAL A 35 11.46 -6.84 -38.26
N SER A 36 11.47 -8.17 -38.12
CA SER A 36 11.04 -8.86 -36.90
C SER A 36 11.95 -8.54 -35.72
N ALA A 37 13.27 -8.47 -35.90
CA ALA A 37 14.21 -8.07 -34.86
C ALA A 37 14.02 -6.60 -34.45
N LEU A 38 13.78 -5.70 -35.41
CA LEU A 38 13.49 -4.28 -35.16
C LEU A 38 12.15 -4.08 -34.46
N LEU A 39 11.09 -4.79 -34.89
CA LEU A 39 9.79 -4.77 -34.21
C LEU A 39 9.90 -5.34 -32.79
N TRP A 40 10.64 -6.43 -32.61
CA TRP A 40 10.85 -7.04 -31.31
C TRP A 40 11.75 -6.18 -30.41
N TRP A 41 12.73 -5.48 -30.99
CA TRP A 41 13.53 -4.48 -30.30
C TRP A 41 12.71 -3.27 -29.88
N LEU A 42 11.78 -2.79 -30.72
CA LEU A 42 10.85 -1.71 -30.39
C LEU A 42 9.84 -2.11 -29.31
N ILE A 43 9.35 -3.35 -29.31
CA ILE A 43 8.46 -3.88 -28.26
C ILE A 43 9.23 -4.11 -26.95
N ARG A 44 10.50 -4.53 -27.00
CA ARG A 44 11.35 -4.68 -25.81
C ARG A 44 11.95 -3.39 -25.28
N HIS A 45 11.91 -2.29 -26.04
CA HIS A 45 12.23 -0.95 -25.55
C HIS A 45 11.03 -0.34 -24.80
N GLU A 46 10.28 -1.15 -24.07
CA GLU A 46 9.64 -0.65 -22.87
C GLU A 46 10.79 -0.29 -21.91
N PRO A 47 10.88 0.96 -21.41
CA PRO A 47 11.82 1.27 -20.35
C PRO A 47 11.58 0.24 -19.25
N GLU A 48 12.64 -0.48 -18.87
CA GLU A 48 12.64 -1.40 -17.73
C GLU A 48 11.74 -0.80 -16.65
N PRO A 49 10.69 -1.49 -16.19
CA PRO A 49 9.93 -0.99 -15.06
C PRO A 49 10.96 -0.82 -13.95
N THR A 50 11.33 0.44 -13.69
CA THR A 50 12.13 0.80 -12.54
C THR A 50 11.58 0.00 -11.39
N PRO A 51 12.39 -0.73 -10.61
CA PRO A 51 11.90 -1.42 -9.44
C PRO A 51 11.18 -0.37 -8.59
N VAL A 52 9.86 -0.35 -8.68
CA VAL A 52 9.05 0.45 -7.78
C VAL A 52 9.19 -0.35 -6.51
N ALA A 53 10.14 0.03 -5.68
CA ALA A 53 10.14 -0.41 -4.30
C ALA A 53 8.74 -0.09 -3.79
N ASP A 54 7.92 -1.12 -3.59
CA ASP A 54 6.62 -1.00 -2.97
C ASP A 54 6.79 -0.25 -1.66
N THR A 55 6.53 1.05 -1.70
CA THR A 55 6.23 1.82 -0.50
C THR A 55 5.07 2.74 -0.83
N PRO A 56 3.83 2.20 -0.80
CA PRO A 56 2.62 3.02 -0.67
C PRO A 56 2.76 4.09 0.43
N SER A 57 3.63 3.85 1.43
CA SER A 57 3.96 4.76 2.52
C SER A 57 4.95 5.90 2.19
N LYS A 58 5.38 6.14 0.95
CA LYS A 58 6.28 7.29 0.63
C LYS A 58 5.63 8.44 -0.15
N SER A 59 4.38 8.31 -0.59
CA SER A 59 3.70 9.31 -1.44
C SER A 59 2.81 10.30 -0.69
N GLY A 60 2.99 10.46 0.63
CA GLY A 60 2.21 11.40 1.44
C GLY A 60 2.72 12.84 1.43
N GLN A 61 1.92 13.74 1.97
CA GLN A 61 2.30 15.15 2.17
C GLN A 61 3.48 15.30 3.13
N PHE A 62 3.57 14.42 4.14
CA PHE A 62 4.60 14.48 5.16
C PHE A 62 5.47 13.21 5.16
N GLN A 63 6.73 13.38 5.55
CA GLN A 63 7.64 12.27 5.81
C GLN A 63 7.53 11.87 7.28
N PHE A 64 7.32 10.59 7.52
CA PHE A 64 7.18 10.02 8.86
C PHE A 64 8.32 9.06 9.17
N THR A 65 8.83 9.15 10.38
CA THR A 65 9.84 8.25 10.93
C THR A 65 9.19 7.45 12.04
N LEU A 66 9.21 6.12 11.94
CA LEU A 66 8.76 5.24 13.02
C LEU A 66 9.64 5.45 14.24
N VAL A 67 9.04 5.66 15.42
CA VAL A 67 9.77 5.82 16.68
C VAL A 67 9.46 4.75 17.71
N GLU A 68 8.29 4.11 17.65
CA GLU A 68 7.93 3.00 18.53
C GLU A 68 6.83 2.12 17.91
N GLY A 69 6.90 0.81 18.16
CA GLY A 69 5.92 -0.17 17.68
C GLY A 69 6.20 -0.76 16.28
N PRO A 70 5.21 -1.44 15.66
CA PRO A 70 3.86 -1.63 16.17
C PRO A 70 3.81 -2.57 17.38
N GLN A 71 3.00 -2.21 18.38
CA GLN A 71 2.62 -3.06 19.50
C GLN A 71 1.28 -3.71 19.20
N VAL A 72 1.23 -5.04 19.22
CA VAL A 72 0.09 -5.83 18.76
C VAL A 72 -0.55 -6.59 19.93
N THR A 73 -1.87 -6.59 20.00
CA THR A 73 -2.64 -7.38 20.96
C THR A 73 -4.04 -7.72 20.43
N THR A 74 -4.72 -8.68 21.04
CA THR A 74 -6.15 -8.93 20.85
C THR A 74 -6.99 -8.37 22.01
N ASP A 75 -6.34 -7.95 23.11
CA ASP A 75 -7.00 -7.36 24.27
C ASP A 75 -7.16 -5.84 24.09
N CYS A 76 -8.14 -5.45 23.27
CA CYS A 76 -8.45 -4.04 23.03
C CYS A 76 -8.94 -3.32 24.30
N ALA A 77 -9.69 -4.00 25.16
CA ALA A 77 -10.28 -3.40 26.34
C ALA A 77 -9.23 -2.92 27.35
N SER A 78 -8.12 -3.66 27.53
CA SER A 78 -7.02 -3.18 28.38
C SER A 78 -6.22 -2.03 27.76
N LYS A 79 -6.31 -1.84 26.44
CA LYS A 79 -5.63 -0.78 25.69
C LYS A 79 -6.56 0.36 25.26
N ALA A 80 -7.67 0.55 25.96
CA ALA A 80 -8.61 1.65 25.72
C ALA A 80 -9.02 2.32 27.03
N TYR A 81 -9.70 3.46 26.91
CA TYR A 81 -10.26 4.21 28.04
C TYR A 81 -11.62 4.82 27.68
N GLY A 82 -12.32 5.35 28.69
CA GLY A 82 -13.64 5.95 28.51
C GLY A 82 -14.72 4.95 28.08
N ASP A 83 -15.64 5.38 27.23
CA ASP A 83 -16.68 4.55 26.64
C ASP A 83 -16.12 3.62 25.56
N THR A 84 -15.03 4.00 24.89
CA THR A 84 -14.31 3.11 23.96
C THR A 84 -13.82 1.83 24.65
N LYS A 85 -13.38 1.93 25.91
CA LYS A 85 -13.07 0.73 26.71
C LYS A 85 -14.29 -0.15 26.94
N LYS A 86 -15.43 0.45 27.28
CA LYS A 86 -16.69 -0.30 27.49
C LYS A 86 -17.12 -1.00 26.21
N PHE A 87 -17.06 -0.29 25.09
CA PHE A 87 -17.33 -0.84 23.76
C PHE A 87 -16.49 -2.08 23.46
N PHE A 88 -15.18 -2.07 23.75
CA PHE A 88 -14.33 -3.24 23.54
C PHE A 88 -14.58 -4.40 24.52
N THR A 89 -15.10 -4.13 25.72
CA THR A 89 -15.53 -5.19 26.63
C THR A 89 -16.75 -5.92 26.06
N ASP A 90 -17.70 -5.19 25.47
CA ASP A 90 -18.95 -5.75 24.94
C ASP A 90 -18.77 -6.30 23.51
N THR A 91 -17.89 -5.67 22.74
CA THR A 91 -17.58 -6.00 21.34
C THR A 91 -16.06 -6.13 21.17
N PRO A 92 -15.46 -7.27 21.54
CA PRO A 92 -14.03 -7.48 21.42
C PRO A 92 -13.55 -7.35 19.98
N CYS A 93 -12.43 -6.65 19.79
CA CYS A 93 -11.73 -6.63 18.52
C CYS A 93 -11.03 -7.97 18.25
N THR A 94 -10.68 -8.23 17.00
CA THR A 94 -9.87 -9.40 16.62
C THR A 94 -8.37 -9.07 16.59
N ARG A 95 -8.02 -7.78 16.41
CA ARG A 95 -6.64 -7.30 16.44
C ARG A 95 -6.58 -5.82 16.78
N LEU A 96 -5.54 -5.43 17.50
CA LEU A 96 -5.13 -4.06 17.73
C LEU A 96 -3.64 -3.92 17.46
N SER A 97 -3.27 -2.98 16.60
CA SER A 97 -1.89 -2.60 16.30
C SER A 97 -1.72 -1.11 16.58
N ARG A 98 -0.66 -0.72 17.29
CA ARG A 98 -0.41 0.67 17.70
C ARG A 98 1.04 1.04 17.49
N ALA A 99 1.30 2.15 16.82
CA ALA A 99 2.65 2.66 16.59
C ALA A 99 2.72 4.17 16.83
N LEU A 100 3.94 4.67 17.04
CA LEU A 100 4.25 6.09 17.07
C LEU A 100 5.22 6.43 15.95
N TYR A 101 5.00 7.60 15.36
CA TYR A 101 5.84 8.20 14.35
C TYR A 101 6.18 9.63 14.73
N THR A 102 7.30 10.15 14.25
CA THR A 102 7.55 11.59 14.23
C THR A 102 7.54 12.12 12.81
N THR A 103 7.13 13.37 12.66
CA THR A 103 7.31 14.14 11.44
C THR A 103 7.78 15.54 11.78
N GLU A 104 8.41 16.21 10.82
CA GLU A 104 8.87 17.58 10.97
C GLU A 104 8.54 18.38 9.71
N THR A 105 7.99 19.58 9.91
CA THR A 105 7.65 20.49 8.82
C THR A 105 7.86 21.92 9.28
N GLY A 106 8.60 22.72 8.51
CA GLY A 106 8.89 24.11 8.86
C GLY A 106 9.51 24.29 10.25
N GLY A 107 10.39 23.36 10.66
CA GLY A 107 11.02 23.34 11.98
C GLY A 107 10.08 22.97 13.14
N LYS A 108 8.85 22.52 12.87
CA LYS A 108 7.89 22.07 13.88
C LYS A 108 7.86 20.55 13.89
N LYS A 109 8.35 19.95 14.97
CA LYS A 109 8.33 18.50 15.17
C LYS A 109 7.01 18.06 15.82
N ALA A 110 6.35 17.07 15.25
CA ALA A 110 5.15 16.44 15.79
C ALA A 110 5.38 14.97 16.13
N LEU A 111 4.71 14.49 17.18
CA LEU A 111 4.55 13.08 17.50
C LEU A 111 3.16 12.65 17.03
N VAL A 112 3.07 11.49 16.40
CA VAL A 112 1.85 10.98 15.77
C VAL A 112 1.64 9.54 16.20
N SER A 113 0.51 9.25 16.86
CA SER A 113 0.04 7.90 17.06
C SER A 113 -0.82 7.46 15.91
N VAL A 114 -0.52 6.28 15.39
CA VAL A 114 -1.36 5.57 14.43
C VAL A 114 -1.78 4.27 15.08
N VAL A 115 -3.08 4.05 15.12
CA VAL A 115 -3.73 2.87 15.64
C VAL A 115 -4.51 2.21 14.52
N LEU A 116 -4.42 0.89 14.42
CA LEU A 116 -5.29 0.09 13.56
C LEU A 116 -6.01 -0.95 14.41
N VAL A 117 -7.33 -0.88 14.42
CA VAL A 117 -8.20 -1.84 15.09
C VAL A 117 -8.90 -2.69 14.04
N THR A 118 -8.82 -4.00 14.12
CA THR A 118 -9.64 -4.93 13.35
C THR A 118 -10.79 -5.41 14.22
N MET A 119 -12.02 -5.07 13.83
CA MET A 119 -13.25 -5.51 14.49
C MET A 119 -13.75 -6.85 13.90
N PRO A 120 -14.73 -7.52 14.55
CA PRO A 120 -15.32 -8.73 13.99
C PRO A 120 -16.04 -8.52 12.65
N GLY A 121 -16.43 -7.28 12.32
CA GLY A 121 -17.07 -6.95 11.05
C GLY A 121 -17.17 -5.45 10.80
N GLU A 122 -17.64 -5.09 9.61
CA GLU A 122 -17.73 -3.69 9.16
C GLU A 122 -18.71 -2.84 9.98
N VAL A 123 -19.82 -3.44 10.43
CA VAL A 123 -20.81 -2.75 11.27
C VAL A 123 -20.18 -2.32 12.60
N THR A 124 -19.44 -3.21 13.27
CA THR A 124 -18.78 -2.91 14.55
C THR A 124 -17.58 -2.00 14.37
N ALA A 125 -16.89 -2.05 13.23
CA ALA A 125 -15.86 -1.06 12.86
C ALA A 125 -16.46 0.35 12.70
N THR A 126 -17.59 0.47 12.02
CA THR A 126 -18.29 1.75 11.84
C THR A 126 -18.81 2.32 13.17
N GLN A 127 -19.31 1.45 14.05
CA GLN A 127 -19.72 1.83 15.41
C GLN A 127 -18.54 2.34 16.24
N LEU A 128 -17.38 1.65 16.19
CA LEU A 128 -16.17 2.09 16.87
C LEU A 128 -15.74 3.48 16.37
N LYS A 129 -15.65 3.69 15.04
CA LYS A 129 -15.30 4.98 14.46
C LYS A 129 -16.27 6.08 14.93
N THR A 130 -17.58 5.82 14.85
CA THR A 130 -18.61 6.77 15.29
C THR A 130 -18.49 7.13 16.77
N LEU A 131 -18.06 6.17 17.60
CA LEU A 131 -17.82 6.39 19.01
C LEU A 131 -16.57 7.26 19.24
N THR A 132 -15.45 6.92 18.61
CA THR A 132 -14.17 7.62 18.82
C THR A 132 -14.11 8.99 18.16
N ASP A 133 -14.95 9.26 17.15
CA ASP A 133 -15.10 10.57 16.52
C ASP A 133 -15.81 11.60 17.43
N LYS A 134 -16.44 11.15 18.51
CA LYS A 134 -17.15 12.02 19.45
C LYS A 134 -16.24 12.43 20.60
N ASP A 135 -16.28 13.71 20.94
CA ASP A 135 -15.60 14.21 22.13
C ASP A 135 -16.14 13.53 23.40
N GLY A 136 -15.25 13.27 24.36
CA GLY A 136 -15.61 12.77 25.69
C GLY A 136 -15.88 11.27 25.81
N THR A 137 -15.85 10.50 24.72
CA THR A 137 -16.12 9.04 24.73
C THR A 137 -14.87 8.18 24.97
N GLY A 138 -13.70 8.82 25.14
CA GLY A 138 -12.43 8.13 25.25
C GLY A 138 -11.90 7.63 23.90
N ASN A 139 -10.85 6.81 23.93
CA ASN A 139 -10.22 6.28 22.72
C ASN A 139 -9.40 5.00 23.04
N VAL A 140 -8.74 4.44 22.04
CA VAL A 140 -7.59 3.55 22.22
C VAL A 140 -6.46 4.34 22.86
N SER A 141 -5.82 3.78 23.89
CA SER A 141 -4.63 4.37 24.49
C SER A 141 -3.46 4.32 23.51
N ASP A 142 -2.92 5.48 23.15
CA ASP A 142 -1.66 5.58 22.42
C ASP A 142 -0.47 5.12 23.30
N LEU A 143 0.70 4.92 22.68
CA LEU A 143 1.88 4.40 23.39
C LEU A 143 2.50 5.42 24.37
N VAL A 144 2.18 6.71 24.26
CA VAL A 144 2.57 7.70 25.27
C VAL A 144 1.66 7.55 26.49
N ARG A 145 0.34 7.47 26.27
CA ARG A 145 -0.66 7.35 27.33
C ARG A 145 -0.53 6.06 28.13
N ASP A 146 -0.23 4.93 27.47
CA ASP A 146 -0.07 3.64 28.17
C ASP A 146 1.30 3.47 28.84
N GLY A 147 2.21 4.41 28.62
CA GLY A 147 3.53 4.44 29.23
C GLY A 147 4.57 3.54 28.56
N THR A 148 4.27 2.90 27.42
CA THR A 148 5.25 2.14 26.64
C THR A 148 6.33 3.07 26.08
N PHE A 149 5.95 4.22 25.54
CA PHE A 149 6.88 5.21 25.03
C PHE A 149 7.16 6.30 26.06
N LYS A 150 8.44 6.45 26.42
CA LYS A 150 8.92 7.50 27.32
C LYS A 150 10.12 8.18 26.68
N ALA A 151 9.92 9.39 26.18
CA ALA A 151 10.99 10.24 25.70
C ALA A 151 10.87 11.63 26.32
N GLN A 152 12.02 12.24 26.60
CA GLN A 152 12.05 13.62 27.10
C GLN A 152 11.36 14.54 26.10
N GLY A 153 10.45 15.38 26.60
CA GLY A 153 9.70 16.34 25.79
C GLY A 153 8.59 15.73 24.91
N ALA A 154 8.33 14.41 24.99
CA ALA A 154 7.21 13.81 24.27
C ALA A 154 5.89 14.49 24.66
N PRO A 155 5.12 15.00 23.70
CA PRO A 155 3.87 15.66 24.02
C PRO A 155 2.81 14.64 24.41
N LYS A 156 1.85 15.10 25.23
CA LYS A 156 0.56 14.41 25.30
C LYS A 156 -0.16 14.66 23.98
N ILE A 157 -0.43 13.59 23.24
CA ILE A 157 -1.09 13.64 21.92
C ILE A 157 -2.60 13.41 22.01
N SER A 158 -3.22 13.73 23.15
CA SER A 158 -4.67 13.63 23.37
C SER A 158 -5.20 14.87 24.08
N GLY A 159 -6.45 15.25 23.78
CA GLY A 159 -7.11 16.44 24.32
C GLY A 159 -7.19 17.57 23.31
N GLN A 160 -7.52 18.79 23.77
CA GLN A 160 -7.94 19.91 22.91
C GLN A 160 -6.84 20.45 21.99
N ASP A 161 -5.58 20.33 22.41
CA ASP A 161 -4.41 20.79 21.66
C ASP A 161 -3.88 19.74 20.66
N ALA A 162 -4.43 18.52 20.68
CA ALA A 162 -4.10 17.47 19.74
C ALA A 162 -5.00 17.55 18.49
N ALA A 163 -4.51 17.03 17.37
CA ALA A 163 -5.34 16.74 16.21
C ALA A 163 -5.74 15.27 16.22
N TYR A 164 -6.91 14.99 15.65
CA TYR A 164 -7.49 13.67 15.51
C TYR A 164 -7.96 13.48 14.07
N ASP A 165 -7.75 12.29 13.53
CA ASP A 165 -8.45 11.84 12.32
C ASP A 165 -8.69 10.32 12.39
N SER A 166 -9.70 9.83 11.68
CA SER A 166 -10.01 8.40 11.66
C SER A 166 -10.64 7.97 10.33
N HIS A 167 -10.37 6.73 9.95
CA HIS A 167 -10.88 6.14 8.72
C HIS A 167 -11.29 4.69 8.94
N VAL A 168 -12.42 4.28 8.38
CA VAL A 168 -12.90 2.89 8.40
C VAL A 168 -12.75 2.27 7.01
N SER A 169 -12.26 1.04 6.94
CA SER A 169 -12.16 0.25 5.71
C SER A 169 -12.52 -1.20 6.00
N GLY A 170 -13.70 -1.63 5.55
CA GLY A 170 -14.24 -2.94 5.94
C GLY A 170 -14.29 -3.09 7.45
N ALA A 171 -13.66 -4.14 7.99
CA ALA A 171 -13.60 -4.39 9.42
C ALA A 171 -12.51 -3.60 10.17
N GLU A 172 -11.71 -2.78 9.48
CA GLU A 172 -10.60 -2.05 10.08
C GLU A 172 -10.95 -0.59 10.37
N VAL A 173 -10.50 -0.08 11.51
CA VAL A 173 -10.57 1.33 11.89
C VAL A 173 -9.15 1.85 12.15
N ALA A 174 -8.71 2.78 11.32
CA ALA A 174 -7.52 3.58 11.55
C ALA A 174 -7.89 4.78 12.42
N ILE A 175 -7.14 5.01 13.50
CA ILE A 175 -7.30 6.17 14.39
C ILE A 175 -5.94 6.84 14.53
N VAL A 176 -5.90 8.15 14.28
CA VAL A 176 -4.69 8.95 14.35
C VAL A 176 -4.86 10.05 15.38
N LEU A 177 -3.81 10.24 16.18
CA LEU A 177 -3.66 11.35 17.10
C LEU A 177 -2.32 12.03 16.84
N ALA A 178 -2.29 13.35 16.79
CA ALA A 178 -1.06 14.10 16.60
C ALA A 178 -0.92 15.24 17.62
N GLY A 179 0.30 15.49 18.08
CA GLY A 179 0.63 16.62 18.95
C GLY A 179 2.03 17.14 18.69
N PHE A 180 2.22 18.46 18.77
CA PHE A 180 3.54 19.05 18.60
C PHE A 180 4.41 18.91 19.85
N TYR A 181 5.71 18.76 19.61
CA TYR A 181 6.73 19.06 20.61
C TYR A 181 6.75 20.56 20.92
N ASP A 182 7.42 20.92 22.02
CA ASP A 182 7.76 22.31 22.38
C ASP A 182 6.57 23.29 22.43
N LYS A 183 5.37 22.77 22.70
CA LYS A 183 4.12 23.54 22.88
C LYS A 183 3.75 24.41 21.66
N GLN A 184 4.13 24.02 20.46
CA GLN A 184 3.70 24.69 19.23
C GLN A 184 2.17 24.62 19.06
N LYS A 185 1.56 25.68 18.51
CA LYS A 185 0.10 25.84 18.43
C LYS A 185 -0.44 26.03 17.00
N ASP A 186 0.07 25.25 16.06
CA ASP A 186 -0.37 25.30 14.66
C ASP A 186 -1.38 24.20 14.33
N LYS A 187 -2.59 24.34 14.88
CA LYS A 187 -3.64 23.31 14.75
C LYS A 187 -3.95 22.92 13.29
N PRO A 188 -4.06 23.86 12.33
CA PRO A 188 -4.28 23.49 10.93
C PRO A 188 -3.16 22.62 10.32
N VAL A 189 -1.90 22.84 10.68
CA VAL A 189 -0.81 21.95 10.25
C VAL A 189 -0.94 20.59 10.91
N LEU A 190 -1.28 20.54 12.19
CA LEU A 190 -1.43 19.30 12.94
C LEU A 190 -2.57 18.42 12.42
N GLU A 191 -3.68 19.04 12.01
CA GLU A 191 -4.82 18.35 11.37
C GLU A 191 -4.40 17.73 10.03
N ARG A 192 -3.67 18.46 9.17
CA ARG A 192 -3.13 17.89 7.93
C ARG A 192 -2.16 16.74 8.18
N ILE A 193 -1.33 16.84 9.23
CA ILE A 193 -0.45 15.75 9.64
C ILE A 193 -1.26 14.51 10.03
N ALA A 194 -2.31 14.68 10.84
CA ALA A 194 -3.16 13.57 11.27
C ALA A 194 -3.87 12.90 10.08
N THR A 195 -4.41 13.69 9.15
CA THR A 195 -5.05 13.18 7.94
C THR A 195 -4.07 12.43 7.04
N ASP A 196 -2.88 12.99 6.74
CA ASP A 196 -1.89 12.30 5.91
C ASP A 196 -1.41 11.00 6.57
N ALA A 197 -1.28 10.98 7.90
CA ALA A 197 -0.83 9.81 8.66
C ALA A 197 -1.82 8.62 8.63
N LEU A 198 -3.09 8.81 8.23
CA LEU A 198 -4.03 7.69 8.04
C LEU A 198 -3.49 6.63 7.08
N ARG A 199 -2.70 7.04 6.08
CA ARG A 199 -2.06 6.12 5.11
C ARG A 199 -1.10 5.13 5.77
N LEU A 200 -0.52 5.48 6.92
CA LEU A 200 0.40 4.62 7.67
C LEU A 200 -0.30 3.43 8.31
N SER A 201 -1.64 3.42 8.38
CA SER A 201 -2.40 2.26 8.84
C SER A 201 -2.08 0.99 8.03
N GLY A 202 -1.73 1.12 6.75
CA GLY A 202 -1.30 -0.01 5.94
C GLY A 202 -0.05 -0.71 6.46
N ASP A 203 0.86 0.03 7.10
CA ASP A 203 2.08 -0.54 7.70
C ASP A 203 1.79 -1.39 8.95
N LEU A 204 0.63 -1.19 9.58
CA LEU A 204 0.19 -1.82 10.83
C LEU A 204 -0.58 -3.14 10.63
N ARG A 205 -0.90 -3.52 9.38
CA ARG A 205 -1.58 -4.79 9.03
C ARG A 205 -0.68 -6.02 9.16
N ARG A 206 0.63 -5.81 9.18
CA ARG A 206 1.65 -6.85 9.29
C ARG A 206 1.65 -7.51 10.66
#